data_AF-W4RX48-F1
#
_entry.id   AF-W4RX48-F1
#
_cell.length_a   1.000
_cell.length_b   1.000
_cell.length_c   1.000
_cell.angle_alpha   90.00
_cell.angle_beta   90.00
_cell.angle_gamma   90.00
#
_symmetry.space_group_name_H-M   'P 1'
#
loop_
_entity.id
_entity.type
_entity.pdbx_description
1 polymer ?
#
loop_
_entity_poly.entity_id
_entity_poly.type
_entity_poly.pdbx_seq_one_letter_code
_entity_poly.pdbx_strand_id
1 'polypeptide(L)'
;MNNLKHRLSNLAGKTSREMKPAIKKSIMAAVTVAALSFGAGNAALAADSEITTMYHVYVNNKFVGTVTDKSQVEQLVEDKLTSVKKEYADLDVELALDVSFIPEQVFSSAANVNTSEVLNVLKDEMAVQAEASA
;
A
#
# COMPACT_ATOMS: atom_id res chain seq x y z
N MET A 1 22.81 -38.76 -31.69
CA MET A 1 23.53 -37.81 -30.82
C MET A 1 25.01 -37.58 -31.21
N ASN A 2 25.48 -38.04 -32.37
CA ASN A 2 26.93 -38.08 -32.68
C ASN A 2 27.40 -36.94 -33.59
N ASN A 3 26.49 -36.29 -34.32
CA ASN A 3 26.83 -35.19 -35.23
C ASN A 3 27.18 -33.89 -34.51
N LEU A 4 26.62 -33.65 -33.33
CA LEU A 4 26.90 -32.42 -32.57
C LEU A 4 28.34 -32.41 -32.04
N LYS A 5 28.80 -33.55 -31.51
CA LYS A 5 30.17 -33.70 -30.98
C LYS A 5 31.23 -33.46 -32.06
N HIS A 6 31.00 -33.96 -33.28
CA HIS A 6 31.90 -33.76 -34.42
C HIS A 6 31.92 -32.31 -34.94
N ARG A 7 30.79 -31.60 -34.86
CA ARG A 7 30.75 -30.18 -35.26
C ARG A 7 31.42 -29.27 -34.22
N LEU A 8 31.32 -29.62 -32.94
CA LEU A 8 32.00 -28.90 -31.86
C LEU A 8 33.52 -29.17 -31.83
N SER A 9 33.95 -30.41 -32.11
CA SER A 9 35.39 -30.74 -32.16
C SER A 9 36.13 -29.98 -33.26
N ASN A 10 35.47 -29.71 -34.39
CA ASN A 10 36.05 -28.90 -35.48
C ASN A 10 36.10 -27.39 -35.18
N LEU A 11 35.29 -26.90 -34.23
CA LEU A 11 35.34 -25.52 -33.75
C LEU A 11 36.45 -25.31 -32.69
N ALA A 12 36.76 -26.34 -31.91
CA ALA A 12 37.78 -26.30 -30.86
C ALA A 12 39.22 -26.21 -31.40
N GLY A 13 39.47 -26.61 -32.66
CA GLY A 13 40.82 -26.75 -33.22
C GLY A 13 41.50 -25.49 -33.74
N LYS A 14 40.83 -24.32 -33.82
CA LYS A 14 41.40 -23.12 -34.49
C LYS A 14 41.38 -21.82 -33.67
N THR A 15 41.01 -21.84 -32.40
CA THR A 15 40.52 -20.61 -31.73
C THR A 15 41.43 -20.02 -30.65
N SER A 16 42.56 -20.64 -30.28
CA SER A 16 43.46 -20.06 -29.26
C SER A 16 44.83 -19.58 -29.77
N ARG A 17 45.38 -20.18 -30.83
CA ARG A 17 46.73 -19.89 -31.32
C ARG A 17 46.81 -18.81 -32.41
N GLU A 18 45.81 -18.71 -33.29
CA GLU A 18 45.81 -17.82 -34.46
C GLU A 18 45.07 -16.48 -34.24
N MET A 19 44.34 -16.35 -33.13
CA MET A 19 43.48 -15.19 -32.92
C MET A 19 44.27 -14.01 -32.33
N LYS A 20 44.33 -12.89 -33.08
CA LYS A 20 44.99 -11.66 -32.63
C LYS A 20 44.46 -11.22 -31.25
N PRO A 21 45.32 -10.70 -30.35
CA PRO A 21 44.94 -10.38 -28.96
C PRO A 21 43.79 -9.39 -28.83
N ALA A 22 43.58 -8.51 -29.82
CA ALA A 22 42.43 -7.59 -29.86
C ALA A 22 41.08 -8.31 -29.98
N ILE A 23 41.03 -9.41 -30.74
CA ILE A 23 39.80 -10.20 -30.95
C ILE A 23 39.48 -11.01 -29.68
N LYS A 24 40.51 -11.50 -28.97
CA LYS A 24 40.35 -12.16 -27.66
C LYS A 24 39.71 -11.22 -26.63
N LYS A 25 40.14 -9.96 -26.59
CA LYS A 25 39.59 -8.94 -25.68
C LYS A 25 38.14 -8.56 -26.04
N SER A 26 37.82 -8.46 -27.33
CA SER A 26 36.47 -8.12 -27.82
C SER A 26 35.42 -9.19 -27.50
N ILE A 27 35.73 -10.47 -27.70
CA ILE A 27 34.78 -11.58 -27.43
C ILE A 27 34.46 -11.67 -25.94
N MET A 28 35.47 -11.52 -25.08
CA MET A 28 35.29 -11.56 -23.63
C MET A 28 34.41 -10.41 -23.13
N ALA A 29 34.58 -9.22 -23.69
CA ALA A 29 33.75 -8.05 -23.38
C ALA A 29 32.28 -8.22 -23.83
N ALA A 30 32.05 -8.81 -25.01
CA ALA A 30 30.70 -9.05 -25.52
C ALA A 30 29.91 -10.05 -24.65
N VAL A 31 30.56 -11.10 -24.15
CA VAL A 31 29.93 -12.11 -23.26
C VAL A 31 29.58 -11.50 -21.89
N THR A 32 30.43 -10.63 -21.34
CA THR A 32 30.14 -9.95 -20.06
C THR A 32 28.97 -8.97 -20.13
N VAL A 33 28.78 -8.26 -21.25
CA VAL A 33 27.65 -7.32 -21.43
C VAL A 33 26.32 -8.07 -21.58
N ALA A 34 26.31 -9.20 -22.30
CA ALA A 34 25.12 -10.03 -22.45
C ALA A 34 24.65 -10.64 -21.11
N ALA A 35 25.57 -11.00 -20.21
CA ALA A 35 25.23 -11.52 -18.88
C ALA A 35 24.53 -10.49 -17.99
N LEU A 36 24.87 -9.20 -18.11
CA LEU A 36 24.24 -8.12 -17.35
C LEU A 36 22.85 -7.75 -17.88
N SER A 37 22.53 -8.15 -19.11
CA SER A 37 21.25 -7.84 -19.77
C SER A 37 20.07 -8.62 -19.16
N PHE A 38 20.34 -9.71 -18.43
CA PHE A 38 19.31 -10.54 -17.78
C PHE A 38 18.95 -10.07 -16.36
N GLY A 39 19.59 -9.01 -15.84
CA GLY A 39 19.35 -8.51 -14.48
C GLY A 39 18.20 -7.49 -14.34
N ALA A 40 17.71 -6.91 -15.44
CA ALA A 40 16.74 -5.81 -15.41
C ALA A 40 15.30 -6.22 -15.77
N GLY A 41 14.98 -7.52 -15.77
CA GLY A 41 13.73 -8.04 -16.31
C GLY A 41 12.70 -8.58 -15.30
N ASN A 42 13.03 -8.67 -14.01
CA ASN A 42 12.15 -9.29 -13.01
C ASN A 42 11.62 -8.26 -12.00
N ALA A 43 11.07 -7.15 -12.49
CA ALA A 43 10.20 -6.27 -11.70
C ALA A 43 8.70 -6.57 -11.95
N ALA A 44 8.40 -7.72 -12.54
CA ALA A 44 7.04 -8.21 -12.75
C ALA A 44 6.93 -9.54 -12.00
N LEU A 45 5.76 -9.80 -11.40
CA LEU A 45 5.40 -10.96 -10.57
C LEU A 45 5.46 -10.77 -9.03
N ALA A 46 5.33 -9.54 -8.52
CA ALA A 46 4.46 -9.40 -7.36
C ALA A 46 3.04 -9.37 -7.94
N ALA A 47 2.32 -10.47 -7.83
CA ALA A 47 0.90 -10.48 -8.16
C ALA A 47 0.23 -9.30 -7.44
N ASP A 48 -0.68 -8.65 -8.16
CA ASP A 48 -1.50 -7.46 -7.89
C ASP A 48 -2.25 -7.48 -6.54
N SER A 49 -1.56 -7.73 -5.43
CA SER A 49 -2.13 -7.65 -4.11
C SER A 49 -2.23 -6.17 -3.75
N GLU A 50 -3.32 -5.56 -4.17
CA GLU A 50 -3.68 -4.19 -3.81
C GLU A 50 -3.55 -4.06 -2.28
N ILE A 51 -2.70 -3.14 -1.83
CA ILE A 51 -2.57 -2.78 -0.42
C ILE A 51 -3.43 -1.53 -0.22
N THR A 52 -4.24 -1.52 0.82
CA THR A 52 -5.08 -0.40 1.21
C THR A 52 -4.82 0.00 2.67
N THR A 53 -5.09 1.26 2.98
CA THR A 53 -5.05 1.75 4.37
C THR A 53 -6.39 1.50 5.03
N MET A 54 -6.40 0.77 6.13
CA MET A 54 -7.53 0.62 7.04
C MET A 54 -7.26 1.43 8.30
N TYR A 55 -8.25 2.17 8.79
CA TYR A 55 -8.15 2.97 10.01
C TYR A 55 -8.95 2.31 11.12
N HIS A 56 -8.30 2.01 12.24
CA HIS A 56 -8.98 1.66 13.48
C HIS A 56 -9.49 2.93 14.14
N VAL A 57 -10.80 3.01 14.35
CA VAL A 57 -11.49 4.17 14.89
C VAL A 57 -11.71 3.98 16.38
N TYR A 58 -11.38 5.02 17.14
CA TYR A 58 -11.59 5.09 18.58
C TYR A 58 -12.44 6.31 18.90
N VAL A 59 -13.42 6.13 19.80
CA VAL A 59 -14.23 7.20 20.37
C VAL A 59 -14.00 7.20 21.87
N ASN A 60 -13.57 8.32 22.45
CA ASN A 60 -13.22 8.46 23.87
C ASN A 60 -12.27 7.32 24.32
N ASN A 61 -11.20 7.09 23.55
CA ASN A 61 -10.22 6.01 23.72
C ASN A 61 -10.77 4.56 23.66
N LYS A 62 -12.04 4.35 23.31
CA LYS A 62 -12.64 3.03 23.12
C LYS A 62 -12.67 2.67 21.64
N PHE A 63 -12.17 1.48 21.30
CA PHE A 63 -12.28 0.96 19.93
C PHE A 63 -13.74 0.77 19.54
N VAL A 64 -14.13 1.32 18.39
CA VAL A 64 -15.50 1.23 17.87
C VAL A 64 -15.59 0.46 16.55
N GLY A 65 -14.51 0.38 15.79
CA GLY A 65 -14.50 -0.32 14.51
C GLY A 65 -13.42 0.17 13.57
N THR A 66 -13.60 -0.10 12.28
CA THR A 66 -12.63 0.13 11.23
C THR A 66 -13.30 0.74 9.99
N VAL A 67 -12.57 1.64 9.33
CA VAL A 67 -13.00 2.30 8.09
C VAL A 67 -11.82 2.38 7.12
N THR A 68 -12.08 2.33 5.82
CA THR A 68 -11.05 2.62 4.79
C THR A 68 -11.01 4.09 4.42
N ASP A 69 -12.11 4.80 4.65
CA ASP A 69 -12.24 6.23 4.39
C ASP A 69 -12.66 6.95 5.67
N LYS A 70 -11.67 7.56 6.34
CA LYS A 70 -11.90 8.32 7.57
C LYS A 70 -12.68 9.62 7.34
N SER A 71 -12.77 10.11 6.10
CA SER A 71 -13.45 11.39 5.82
C SER A 71 -14.94 11.32 6.13
N GLN A 72 -15.58 10.14 6.00
CA GLN A 72 -16.97 9.94 6.39
C GLN A 72 -17.21 10.13 7.88
N VAL A 73 -16.24 9.74 8.71
CA VAL A 73 -16.28 9.92 10.16
C VAL A 73 -16.02 11.39 10.52
N GLU A 74 -14.98 11.98 9.93
CA GLU A 74 -14.63 13.39 10.15
C GLU A 74 -15.78 14.33 9.75
N GLN A 75 -16.42 14.09 8.61
CA GLN A 75 -17.57 14.87 8.13
C GLN A 75 -18.76 14.78 9.08
N LEU A 76 -19.09 13.59 9.60
CA LEU A 76 -20.20 13.44 10.53
C LEU A 76 -20.01 14.27 11.81
N VAL A 77 -18.78 14.28 12.35
CA VAL A 77 -18.44 15.06 13.55
C VAL A 77 -18.48 16.57 13.25
N GLU A 78 -17.90 16.99 12.12
CA GLU A 78 -17.88 18.39 11.70
C GLU A 78 -19.29 18.94 11.41
N ASP A 79 -20.15 18.16 10.75
CA ASP A 79 -21.53 18.52 10.48
C ASP A 79 -22.31 18.74 11.78
N LYS A 80 -22.10 17.87 12.78
CA LYS A 80 -22.71 18.01 14.10
C LYS A 80 -22.20 19.27 14.81
N LEU A 81 -20.89 19.49 14.85
CA LEU A 81 -20.29 20.66 15.49
C LEU A 81 -20.79 21.96 14.83
N THR A 82 -20.83 21.98 13.50
CA THR A 82 -21.34 23.13 12.72
C THR A 82 -22.83 23.38 12.98
N SER A 83 -23.64 22.33 13.07
CA SER A 83 -25.06 22.46 13.40
C SER A 83 -25.27 23.09 14.79
N VAL A 84 -24.52 22.61 15.79
CA VAL A 84 -24.62 23.11 17.17
C VAL A 84 -24.10 24.55 17.26
N LYS A 85 -22.97 24.86 16.62
CA LYS A 85 -22.44 26.24 16.56
C LYS A 85 -23.40 27.23 15.92
N LYS A 86 -24.21 26.79 14.94
CA LYS A 86 -25.26 27.64 14.35
C LYS A 86 -26.44 27.86 15.30
N GLU A 87 -26.81 26.84 16.06
CA GLU A 87 -27.90 26.90 17.04
C GLU A 87 -27.54 27.80 18.24
N TYR A 88 -26.27 27.77 18.66
CA TYR A 88 -25.74 28.51 19.80
C TYR A 88 -24.64 29.51 19.39
N ALA A 89 -24.94 30.37 18.41
CA ALA A 89 -23.94 31.27 17.80
C ALA A 89 -23.27 32.26 18.78
N ASP A 90 -23.89 32.53 19.93
CA ASP A 90 -23.38 33.43 20.96
C ASP A 90 -22.50 32.72 22.01
N LEU A 91 -22.35 31.39 21.91
CA LEU A 91 -21.58 30.58 22.84
C LEU A 91 -20.39 29.94 22.14
N ASP A 92 -19.29 29.78 22.88
CA ASP A 92 -18.18 28.94 22.45
C ASP A 92 -18.56 27.49 22.73
N VAL A 93 -18.77 26.71 21.66
CA VAL A 93 -19.27 25.33 21.75
C VAL A 93 -18.27 24.36 21.14
N GLU A 94 -17.95 23.34 21.92
CA GLU A 94 -17.16 22.17 21.54
C GLU A 94 -17.97 20.90 21.79
N LEU A 95 -17.67 19.83 21.04
CA LEU A 95 -18.24 18.51 21.31
C LEU A 95 -17.37 17.80 22.35
N ALA A 96 -18.00 17.22 23.38
CA ALA A 96 -17.32 16.38 24.37
C ALA A 96 -17.03 14.97 23.81
N LEU A 97 -16.57 14.89 22.57
CA LEU A 97 -16.37 13.67 21.80
C LEU A 97 -14.95 13.68 21.21
N ASP A 98 -14.09 12.78 21.69
CA ASP A 98 -12.75 12.60 21.13
C ASP A 98 -12.76 11.44 20.13
N VAL A 99 -12.39 11.71 18.89
CA VAL A 99 -12.30 10.70 17.82
C VAL A 99 -10.87 10.61 17.33
N SER A 100 -10.29 9.41 17.39
CA SER A 100 -8.92 9.16 16.93
C SER A 100 -8.83 7.95 15.99
N PHE A 101 -7.79 7.96 15.16
CA PHE A 101 -7.57 6.96 14.11
C PHE A 101 -6.17 6.38 14.20
N ILE A 102 -6.05 5.05 14.14
CA ILE A 102 -4.78 4.35 14.00
C ILE A 102 -4.73 3.71 12.60
N PRO A 103 -3.83 4.14 11.70
CA PRO A 103 -3.73 3.57 10.36
C PRO A 103 -3.00 2.22 10.37
N GLU A 104 -3.48 1.29 9.56
CA GLU A 104 -2.87 -0.01 9.29
C GLU A 104 -2.89 -0.28 7.78
N GLN A 105 -1.75 -0.75 7.24
CA GLN A 105 -1.66 -1.19 5.85
C GLN A 105 -2.03 -2.66 5.77
N VAL A 106 -3.11 -2.96 5.03
CA VAL A 106 -3.64 -4.32 4.86
C VAL A 106 -3.78 -4.65 3.39
N PHE A 107 -3.78 -5.93 3.05
CA PHE A 107 -4.20 -6.35 1.71
C PHE A 107 -5.69 -6.05 1.53
N SER A 108 -6.09 -5.52 0.38
CA SER A 108 -7.49 -5.16 0.10
C SER A 108 -8.47 -6.32 0.32
N SER A 109 -8.05 -7.56 0.01
CA SER A 109 -8.85 -8.77 0.26
C SER A 109 -9.03 -9.11 1.74
N ALA A 110 -8.17 -8.57 2.62
CA ALA A 110 -8.21 -8.75 4.07
C ALA A 110 -8.81 -7.54 4.80
N ALA A 111 -9.13 -6.45 4.09
CA ALA A 111 -9.76 -5.28 4.68
C ALA A 111 -11.21 -5.62 5.08
N ASN A 112 -11.43 -5.85 6.38
CA ASN A 112 -12.76 -5.99 6.94
C ASN A 112 -13.16 -4.66 7.56
N VAL A 113 -14.19 -4.01 7.01
CA VAL A 113 -14.65 -2.69 7.46
C VAL A 113 -16.09 -2.73 7.95
N ASN A 114 -16.37 -1.97 9.00
CA ASN A 114 -17.69 -1.84 9.60
C ASN A 114 -18.11 -0.35 9.72
N THR A 115 -17.92 0.41 8.64
CA THR A 115 -18.20 1.86 8.59
C THR A 115 -19.60 2.22 9.10
N SER A 116 -20.65 1.49 8.71
CA SER A 116 -22.01 1.80 9.16
C SER A 116 -22.19 1.66 10.68
N GLU A 117 -21.53 0.69 11.31
CA GLU A 117 -21.56 0.51 12.77
C GLU A 117 -20.83 1.66 13.46
N VAL A 118 -19.64 2.03 12.96
CA VAL A 118 -18.89 3.19 13.45
C VAL A 118 -19.73 4.47 13.41
N LEU A 119 -20.40 4.75 12.27
CA LEU A 119 -21.24 5.93 12.12
C LEU A 119 -22.47 5.91 13.05
N ASN A 120 -23.03 4.74 13.35
CA ASN A 120 -24.14 4.62 14.29
C ASN A 120 -23.69 4.88 15.72
N VAL A 121 -22.58 4.29 16.15
CA VAL A 121 -22.01 4.53 17.49
C VAL A 121 -21.73 6.02 17.70
N LEU A 122 -21.17 6.70 16.71
CA LEU A 122 -20.94 8.15 16.78
C LEU A 122 -22.24 8.94 16.95
N LYS A 123 -23.30 8.59 16.21
CA LYS A 123 -24.62 9.25 16.35
C LYS A 123 -25.21 9.06 17.74
N ASP A 124 -25.10 7.86 18.29
CA ASP A 124 -25.62 7.53 19.61
C ASP A 124 -24.83 8.26 20.71
N GLU A 125 -23.50 8.27 20.65
CA GLU A 125 -22.64 9.01 21.59
C GLU A 125 -22.97 10.52 21.57
N MET A 126 -23.14 11.11 20.38
CA MET A 126 -23.52 12.52 20.25
C MET A 126 -24.93 12.83 20.76
N ALA A 127 -25.86 11.87 20.72
CA ALA A 127 -27.20 12.03 21.28
C ALA A 127 -27.18 11.99 22.81
N VAL A 128 -26.47 11.03 23.40
CA VAL A 128 -26.34 10.88 24.86
C VAL A 128 -25.68 12.12 25.48
N GLN A 129 -24.66 12.70 24.83
CA GLN A 129 -24.02 13.92 25.34
C GLN A 129 -24.94 15.14 25.36
N ALA A 130 -25.86 15.24 24.40
CA ALA A 130 -26.85 16.31 24.37
C ALA A 130 -27.86 16.18 25.53
N GLU A 131 -28.33 14.96 25.82
CA GLU A 131 -29.24 14.71 26.96
C GLU A 131 -28.56 14.92 28.31
N ALA A 132 -27.26 14.61 28.43
CA ALA A 132 -26.52 14.78 29.69
C ALA A 132 -26.17 16.25 30.02
N SER A 133 -26.24 17.15 29.02
CA SER A 133 -25.88 18.56 29.17
C SER A 133 -27.09 19.51 29.28
N ALA A 134 -28.31 19.00 29.11
CA ALA A 134 -29.58 19.75 29.22
C ALA A 134 -30.12 19.77 30.66
#